data_AF-A0A947G769-F1
#
_entry.id   AF-A0A947G769-F1
#
_cell.length_a   1.000
_cell.length_b   1.000
_cell.length_c   1.000
_cell.angle_alpha   90.00
_cell.angle_beta   90.00
_cell.angle_gamma   90.00
#
_symmetry.space_group_name_H-M   'P 1'
#
loop_
_entity.id
_entity.type
_entity.pdbx_description
1 polymer ?
#
loop_
_entity_poly.entity_id
_entity_poly.type
_entity_poly.pdbx_seq_one_letter_code
_entity_poly.pdbx_strand_id
1 'polypeptide(L)' 'DLQLGDSIYYDFDGNGILDHSAIVVEIRNGQPYVNYHTNDTYHRHWDLGAKTTRFLHVTDYYWVN' A
#
# COMPACT_ATOMS: atom_id res chain seq x y z
N ASP A 1 10.17 -6.48 4.58
CA ASP A 1 9.65 -5.10 4.64
C ASP A 1 9.02 -4.72 3.32
N LEU A 2 8.07 -3.78 3.35
CA LEU A 2 7.45 -3.25 2.13
C LEU A 2 8.47 -2.41 1.35
N GLN A 3 8.40 -2.51 0.03
CA GLN A 3 9.28 -1.82 -0.91
C GLN A 3 8.48 -0.91 -1.86
N LEU A 4 9.18 0.00 -2.55
CA LEU A 4 8.57 0.83 -3.58
C LEU A 4 7.90 -0.04 -4.64
N GLY A 5 6.66 0.32 -5.00
CA GLY A 5 5.86 -0.41 -5.98
C GLY A 5 5.03 -1.56 -5.38
N ASP A 6 5.27 -1.97 -4.13
CA ASP A 6 4.42 -2.97 -3.48
C ASP A 6 2.97 -2.51 -3.38
N SER A 7 2.04 -3.45 -3.53
CA SER A 7 0.62 -3.19 -3.38
C SER A 7 0.12 -3.69 -2.02
N ILE A 8 -0.67 -2.87 -1.37
CA ILE A 8 -1.32 -3.16 -0.09
C ILE A 8 -2.82 -3.24 -0.32
N TYR A 9 -3.45 -4.31 0.17
CA TYR A 9 -4.90 -4.50 0.11
C TYR A 9 -5.48 -4.52 1.51
N TYR A 10 -6.57 -3.81 1.72
CA TYR A 10 -7.21 -3.58 3.01
C TYR A 10 -8.59 -4.22 3.06
N ASP A 11 -8.88 -4.91 4.16
CA ASP A 11 -10.20 -5.40 4.56
C ASP A 11 -10.59 -4.63 5.84
N PHE A 12 -11.45 -3.63 5.67
CA PHE A 12 -11.90 -2.77 6.77
C PHE A 12 -12.98 -3.44 7.60
N ASP A 13 -13.78 -4.32 7.00
CA ASP A 13 -14.88 -5.03 7.65
C ASP A 13 -14.42 -6.30 8.37
N GLY A 14 -13.25 -6.84 8.02
CA GLY A 14 -12.67 -8.05 8.57
C GLY A 14 -13.40 -9.32 8.11
N ASN A 15 -14.09 -9.24 6.97
CA ASN A 15 -14.96 -10.31 6.47
C ASN A 15 -14.26 -11.18 5.40
N GLY A 16 -12.99 -10.90 5.10
CA GLY A 16 -12.19 -11.59 4.09
C GLY A 16 -12.33 -11.02 2.68
N ILE A 17 -13.17 -10.01 2.46
CA ILE A 17 -13.29 -9.26 1.20
C ILE A 17 -12.34 -8.06 1.28
N LEU A 18 -11.60 -7.82 0.19
CA LEU A 18 -10.68 -6.68 0.12
C LEU A 18 -11.41 -5.46 -0.44
N ASP A 19 -11.53 -4.41 0.36
CA ASP A 19 -12.31 -3.21 0.06
C ASP A 19 -11.49 -2.15 -0.68
N HIS A 20 -10.18 -2.12 -0.42
CA HIS A 20 -9.33 -1.03 -0.86
C HIS A 20 -7.91 -1.47 -1.19
N SER A 21 -7.25 -0.74 -2.08
CA SER A 21 -5.89 -0.99 -2.51
C SER A 21 -5.07 0.30 -2.55
N ALA A 22 -3.81 0.22 -2.14
CA ALA A 22 -2.84 1.31 -2.23
C ALA A 22 -1.50 0.79 -2.74
N ILE A 23 -0.71 1.68 -3.37
CA ILE A 23 0.64 1.38 -3.84
C ILE A 23 1.67 2.17 -3.03
N VAL A 24 2.76 1.51 -2.63
CA VAL A 24 3.88 2.14 -1.91
C VAL A 24 4.67 3.01 -2.88
N VAL A 25 4.76 4.31 -2.56
CA VAL A 25 5.41 5.33 -3.42
C VAL A 25 6.60 6.01 -2.75
N GLU A 26 6.72 5.91 -1.42
CA GLU A 26 7.85 6.45 -0.67
C GLU A 26 8.17 5.53 0.52
N ILE A 27 9.45 5.39 0.85
CA ILE A 27 9.91 4.84 2.14
C ILE A 27 10.61 5.98 2.90
N ARG A 28 10.06 6.39 4.04
CA ARG A 28 10.63 7.44 4.89
C ARG A 28 10.99 6.87 6.25
N ASN A 29 12.28 6.91 6.60
CA ASN A 29 12.81 6.33 7.84
C ASN A 29 12.36 4.87 8.06
N GLY A 30 12.34 4.07 6.98
CA GLY A 30 11.90 2.68 7.00
C GLY A 30 10.38 2.47 7.07
N GLN A 31 9.58 3.53 7.09
CA GLN A 31 8.11 3.46 7.07
C GLN A 31 7.57 3.67 5.65
N PRO A 32 6.66 2.82 5.16
CA PRO A 32 6.08 2.97 3.84
C PRO A 32 4.97 4.01 3.82
N TYR A 33 4.95 4.77 2.73
CA TYR A 33 3.93 5.75 2.41
C TYR A 33 3.34 5.42 1.05
N VAL A 34 2.03 5.62 0.93
CA VAL A 34 1.21 5.12 -0.17
C VAL A 34 0.37 6.21 -0.82
N ASN A 35 -0.03 5.96 -2.07
CA ASN A 35 -1.11 6.66 -2.75
C ASN A 35 -2.24 5.68 -3.07
N TYR A 36 -3.48 6.17 -3.12
CA TYR A 36 -4.66 5.37 -3.46
C TYR A 36 -5.80 6.23 -4.04
N HIS A 37 -6.82 5.60 -4.61
CA HIS A 37 -7.86 6.26 -5.41
C HIS A 37 -9.23 6.31 -4.71
N THR A 38 -9.31 6.95 -3.54
CA THR A 38 -10.61 7.24 -2.88
C THR A 38 -10.78 8.73 -2.60
N ASN A 39 -9.68 9.42 -2.38
CA ASN A 39 -9.54 10.86 -2.24
C ASN A 39 -8.17 11.26 -2.81
N ASP A 40 -7.97 12.55 -3.09
CA ASP A 40 -6.64 13.08 -3.45
C ASP A 40 -5.67 12.79 -2.29
N THR A 41 -4.96 11.67 -2.40
CA THR A 41 -4.01 11.21 -1.39
C THR A 41 -2.61 11.26 -1.95
N TYR A 42 -1.77 11.97 -1.21
CA TYR A 42 -0.38 12.16 -1.51
C TYR A 42 0.42 11.74 -0.29
N HIS A 43 1.21 10.67 -0.44
CA HIS A 43 2.20 10.22 0.53
C HIS A 43 1.57 10.06 1.92
N ARG A 44 0.53 9.23 2.01
CA ARG A 44 -0.12 8.91 3.27
C ARG A 44 0.56 7.72 3.92
N HIS A 45 0.63 7.69 5.25
CA HIS A 45 1.13 6.51 5.96
C HIS A 45 0.33 5.26 5.55
N TRP A 46 1.01 4.14 5.34
CA TRP A 46 0.41 2.90 4.81
C TRP A 46 -0.67 2.31 5.72
N ASP A 47 -0.56 2.49 7.04
CA ASP A 47 -1.52 1.96 8.00
C ASP A 47 -2.77 2.85 8.04
N LEU A 48 -3.85 2.34 7.44
CA LEU A 48 -5.14 3.01 7.37
C LEU A 48 -6.12 2.54 8.46
N GLY A 49 -5.68 1.68 9.40
CA GLY A 49 -6.54 1.15 10.46
C GLY A 49 -7.53 0.08 9.98
N ALA A 50 -7.19 -0.65 8.92
CA ALA A 50 -7.98 -1.80 8.48
C ALA A 50 -7.90 -2.94 9.51
N LYS A 51 -8.96 -3.75 9.61
CA LYS A 51 -8.97 -4.93 10.49
C LYS A 51 -8.00 -5.98 10.01
N THR A 52 -7.80 -6.07 8.70
CA THR A 52 -6.92 -7.05 8.08
C THR A 52 -6.27 -6.47 6.83
N THR A 53 -4.99 -6.78 6.63
CA THR A 53 -4.20 -6.28 5.50
C THR A 53 -3.51 -7.44 4.78
N ARG A 54 -3.33 -7.31 3.46
CA ARG A 54 -2.56 -8.22 2.61
C ARG A 54 -1.54 -7.43 1.81
N PHE A 55 -0.35 -8.01 1.64
CA PHE A 55 0.75 -7.38 0.91
C PHE A 55 1.06 -8.21 -0.32
N LEU A 56 1.11 -7.56 -1.47
CA LEU A 56 1.62 -8.13 -2.71
C LEU A 56 2.99 -7.49 -2.98
N HIS A 57 4.02 -8.31 -2.86
CA HIS A 57 5.38 -7.88 -3.09
C HIS A 57 5.72 -7.93 -4.57
N VAL A 58 6.16 -6.80 -5.14
CA VAL A 58 6.63 -6.75 -6.52
C VAL A 58 8.13 -7.01 -6.52
N THR A 59 8.54 -8.18 -7.01
CA THR A 59 9.94 -8.59 -7.05
C THR A 59 10.70 -8.05 -8.26
N ASP A 60 9.97 -7.57 -9.27
CA ASP A 60 10.51 -7.03 -10.52
C ASP A 60 10.14 -5.55 -10.65
N TYR A 61 11.04 -4.66 -10.22
CA TYR A 61 10.95 -3.23 -10.47
C TYR A 61 12.07 -2.81 -11.42
N TYR A 62 11.74 -2.62 -12.69
CA TYR A 62 12.69 -2.15 -13.71
C TYR A 62 12.47 -0.66 -13.95
N TRP A 63 13.48 0.15 -13.63
CA TRP A 63 13.61 1.48 -14.20
C TRP A 63 14.06 1.33 -15.66
N VAL A 64 13.16 1.62 -16.59
CA VAL A 64 13.54 1.82 -18.00
C VAL A 64 13.94 3.29 -18.12
N ASN A 65 15.23 3.54 -18.33
CA ASN A 65 15.76 4.87 -18.66
C ASN A 65 15.43 5.23 -20.12
#